data_AF-X0WEF6-F1
#
_entry.id   AF-X0WEF6-F1
#
_cell.length_a   1.000
_cell.length_b   1.000
_cell.length_c   1.000
_cell.angle_alpha   90.00
_cell.angle_beta   90.00
_cell.angle_gamma   90.00
#
_symmetry.space_group_name_H-M   'P 1'
#
loop_
_entity.id
_entity.type
_entity.pdbx_description
1 polymer ?
#
loop_
_entity_poly.entity_id
_entity_poly.type
_entity_poly.pdbx_seq_one_letter_code
_entity_poly.pdbx_strand_id
1 'polypeptide(L)'
;WPVRKARPVAEKYDPTLPLITGQRVIDTFFPVAKGGTAAIPGGFGTGKTVALHQLAKWSDAQIVVYVGCGERGNEMTDVLREFPELEDPKTGEPLMNRTVLIANTSNMPVAARDASVYTGITIAEYYRDMGYDVALMADSTSRLAEAMREISGRLEEMPGEEGYPAYLASRLAEFYERSGRVKLLGSKNKEGSVTVVGAVSPPGGDFSEPVAQNTLRIVKVFWALDVDLADRRHFPSINWLKSYSLHLEEVSNWWHKEVGEDWLSLRNKTMA
;
A
#
# COMPACT_ATOMS: atom_id res chain seq x y z
N TRP A 1 1.59 21.32 -7.56
CA TRP A 1 2.93 20.68 -7.64
C TRP A 1 2.89 19.64 -8.76
N PRO A 2 3.90 19.55 -9.66
CA PRO A 2 3.88 18.57 -10.75
C PRO A 2 3.86 17.12 -10.23
N VAL A 3 2.84 16.34 -10.58
CA VAL A 3 2.58 15.03 -9.96
C VAL A 3 3.65 13.97 -10.24
N ARG A 4 4.42 14.13 -11.33
CA ARG A 4 5.54 13.23 -11.69
C ARG A 4 6.86 13.57 -11.01
N LYS A 5 6.94 14.69 -10.26
CA LYS A 5 8.14 15.09 -9.54
C LYS A 5 7.95 14.82 -8.06
N ALA A 6 8.84 14.03 -7.44
CA ALA A 6 8.83 13.82 -6.00
C ALA A 6 8.98 15.16 -5.25
N ARG A 7 8.21 15.35 -4.18
CA ARG A 7 8.34 16.54 -3.32
C ARG A 7 9.64 16.46 -2.51
N PRO A 8 10.43 17.54 -2.46
CA PRO A 8 11.75 17.52 -1.84
C PRO A 8 11.66 17.33 -0.32
N VAL A 9 12.64 16.64 0.25
CA VAL A 9 12.75 16.34 1.68
C VAL A 9 14.16 16.70 2.17
N ALA A 10 14.33 16.91 3.48
CA ALA A 10 15.65 17.20 4.02
C ALA A 10 16.51 15.94 4.09
N GLU A 11 15.95 14.85 4.60
CA GLU A 11 16.63 13.57 4.85
C GLU A 11 15.60 12.45 4.93
N LYS A 12 15.93 11.24 4.44
CA LYS A 12 15.14 10.01 4.66
C LYS A 12 15.68 9.29 5.89
N TYR A 13 14.78 8.80 6.74
CA TYR A 13 15.13 8.01 7.92
C TYR A 13 14.70 6.56 7.77
N ASP A 14 15.34 5.69 8.55
CA ASP A 14 14.93 4.30 8.66
C ASP A 14 13.54 4.20 9.33
N PRO A 15 12.64 3.35 8.80
CA PRO A 15 11.29 3.23 9.31
C PRO A 15 11.26 2.32 10.54
N THR A 16 11.54 2.89 11.72
CA THR A 16 11.63 2.18 13.01
C THR A 16 10.32 2.08 13.79
N LEU A 17 9.25 2.75 13.33
CA LEU A 17 7.94 2.73 13.97
C LEU A 17 7.00 1.82 13.17
N PRO A 18 6.31 0.85 13.79
CA PRO A 18 5.29 0.07 13.09
C PRO A 18 4.06 0.93 12.76
N LEU A 19 3.43 0.65 11.62
CA LEU A 19 2.08 1.10 11.33
C LEU A 19 1.13 0.07 11.96
N ILE A 20 0.36 0.48 12.96
CA ILE A 20 -0.57 -0.41 13.64
C ILE A 20 -1.82 -0.52 12.79
N THR A 21 -2.08 -1.70 12.25
CA THR A 21 -3.17 -1.95 11.30
C THR A 21 -4.45 -2.43 11.96
N GLY A 22 -4.38 -2.92 13.20
CA GLY A 22 -5.48 -3.57 13.91
C GLY A 22 -5.72 -5.02 13.44
N GLN A 23 -4.98 -5.50 12.44
CA GLN A 23 -5.09 -6.86 11.93
C GLN A 23 -4.04 -7.74 12.60
N ARG A 24 -4.47 -8.66 13.46
CA ARG A 24 -3.58 -9.53 14.26
C ARG A 24 -2.47 -10.19 13.44
N VAL A 25 -2.81 -10.76 12.29
CA VAL A 25 -1.84 -11.46 11.43
C VAL A 25 -0.80 -10.52 10.82
N ILE A 26 -1.21 -9.29 10.48
CA ILE A 26 -0.31 -8.28 9.91
C ILE A 26 0.59 -7.74 11.02
N ASP A 27 0.00 -7.23 12.11
CA ASP A 27 0.73 -6.57 13.18
C ASP A 27 1.71 -7.52 13.90
N THR A 28 1.35 -8.81 14.04
CA THR A 28 2.19 -9.79 14.75
C THR A 28 3.23 -10.44 13.85
N PHE A 29 2.84 -10.96 12.68
CA PHE A 29 3.73 -11.80 11.88
C PHE A 29 4.40 -11.05 10.74
N PHE A 30 3.70 -10.10 10.11
CA PHE A 30 4.15 -9.42 8.89
C PHE A 30 3.99 -7.89 8.99
N PRO A 31 4.56 -7.24 10.03
CA PRO A 31 4.30 -5.83 10.28
C PRO A 31 4.85 -4.96 9.15
N VAL A 32 4.18 -3.86 8.85
CA VAL A 32 4.72 -2.80 7.98
C VAL A 32 5.10 -1.61 8.86
N ALA A 33 6.22 -0.97 8.55
CA ALA A 33 6.67 0.22 9.26
C ALA A 33 6.05 1.50 8.66
N LYS A 34 5.91 2.55 9.48
CA LYS A 34 5.52 3.89 9.02
C LYS A 34 6.59 4.44 8.09
N GLY A 35 6.20 4.73 6.85
CA GLY A 35 7.13 5.03 5.75
C GLY A 35 7.51 3.83 4.89
N GLY A 36 7.10 2.63 5.28
CA GLY A 36 7.41 1.39 4.58
C GLY A 36 6.58 1.19 3.30
N THR A 37 6.88 0.09 2.62
CA THR A 37 6.20 -0.35 1.40
C THR A 37 5.68 -1.77 1.58
N ALA A 38 4.41 -1.98 1.24
CA ALA A 38 3.78 -3.29 1.28
C ALA A 38 3.04 -3.57 -0.03
N ALA A 39 3.01 -4.85 -0.42
CA ALA A 39 2.16 -5.34 -1.50
C ALA A 39 1.16 -6.38 -1.00
N ILE A 40 -0.05 -6.34 -1.56
CA ILE A 40 -1.11 -7.34 -1.33
C ILE A 40 -1.44 -8.02 -2.67
N PRO A 41 -0.65 -9.02 -3.08
CA PRO A 41 -0.98 -9.82 -4.24
C PRO A 41 -2.00 -10.88 -3.88
N GLY A 42 -2.92 -11.13 -4.81
CA GLY A 42 -3.89 -12.19 -4.64
C GLY A 42 -4.76 -12.39 -5.86
N GLY A 43 -5.29 -13.59 -6.01
CA GLY A 43 -6.32 -13.89 -7.00
C GLY A 43 -7.58 -13.04 -6.83
N PHE A 44 -8.49 -13.15 -7.80
CA PHE A 44 -9.80 -12.54 -7.66
C PHE A 44 -10.57 -13.20 -6.49
N GLY A 45 -11.30 -12.42 -5.70
CA GLY A 45 -12.12 -12.94 -4.60
C GLY A 45 -11.37 -13.27 -3.30
N THR A 46 -10.05 -13.12 -3.24
CA THR A 46 -9.27 -13.36 -2.01
C THR A 46 -9.38 -12.25 -0.96
N GLY A 47 -10.15 -11.19 -1.20
CA GLY A 47 -10.40 -10.14 -0.21
C GLY A 47 -9.35 -9.02 -0.15
N LYS A 48 -8.66 -8.71 -1.26
CA LYS A 48 -7.73 -7.56 -1.38
C LYS A 48 -8.36 -6.23 -0.94
N THR A 49 -9.51 -5.88 -1.54
CA THR A 49 -10.24 -4.65 -1.23
C THR A 49 -10.67 -4.60 0.23
N VAL A 50 -11.11 -5.74 0.79
CA VAL A 50 -11.45 -5.84 2.22
C VAL A 50 -10.22 -5.57 3.09
N ALA A 51 -9.06 -6.15 2.78
CA ALA A 51 -7.82 -5.90 3.51
C ALA A 51 -7.41 -4.42 3.44
N LEU A 52 -7.48 -3.79 2.26
CA LEU A 52 -7.22 -2.36 2.10
C LEU A 52 -8.22 -1.48 2.87
N HIS A 53 -9.51 -1.84 2.89
CA HIS A 53 -10.52 -1.13 3.68
C HIS A 53 -10.24 -1.25 5.16
N GLN A 54 -9.85 -2.43 5.66
CA GLN A 54 -9.46 -2.59 7.06
C GLN A 54 -8.26 -1.71 7.42
N LEU A 55 -7.27 -1.60 6.53
CA LEU A 55 -6.14 -0.70 6.72
C LEU A 55 -6.57 0.77 6.73
N ALA A 56 -7.45 1.19 5.82
CA ALA A 56 -7.95 2.56 5.77
C ALA A 56 -8.73 2.92 7.05
N LYS A 57 -9.54 1.98 7.56
CA LYS A 57 -10.38 2.15 8.76
C LYS A 57 -9.57 2.17 10.05
N TRP A 58 -8.68 1.20 10.24
CA TRP A 58 -8.08 0.92 11.54
C TRP A 58 -6.61 1.28 11.66
N SER A 59 -5.94 1.63 10.55
CA SER A 59 -4.56 2.06 10.66
C SER A 59 -4.42 3.30 11.54
N ASP A 60 -3.32 3.36 12.29
CA ASP A 60 -3.03 4.46 13.18
C ASP A 60 -2.50 5.72 12.46
N ALA A 61 -2.51 5.72 11.12
CA ALA A 61 -2.19 6.85 10.26
C ALA A 61 -3.15 8.02 10.48
N GLN A 62 -2.64 9.24 10.36
CA GLN A 62 -3.40 10.47 10.58
C GLN A 62 -4.19 10.88 9.34
N ILE A 63 -3.68 10.56 8.15
CA ILE A 63 -4.34 10.81 6.87
C ILE A 63 -4.30 9.53 6.04
N VAL A 64 -5.42 9.23 5.38
CA VAL A 64 -5.55 8.10 4.46
C VAL A 64 -5.75 8.62 3.05
N VAL A 65 -4.97 8.12 2.10
CA VAL A 65 -5.14 8.42 0.67
C VAL A 65 -5.47 7.13 -0.05
N TYR A 66 -6.71 7.00 -0.50
CA TYR A 66 -7.19 5.80 -1.19
C TYR A 66 -7.29 6.08 -2.69
N VAL A 67 -6.54 5.32 -3.49
CA VAL A 67 -6.51 5.42 -4.95
C VAL A 67 -7.15 4.19 -5.56
N GLY A 68 -8.38 4.34 -6.04
CA GLY A 68 -9.07 3.35 -6.87
C GLY A 68 -8.64 3.48 -8.33
N CYS A 69 -7.60 2.75 -8.73
CA CYS A 69 -7.03 2.66 -10.06
C CYS A 69 -7.56 1.43 -10.81
N GLY A 70 -8.48 1.64 -11.74
CA GLY A 70 -9.02 0.60 -12.63
C GLY A 70 -9.93 -0.42 -11.93
N GLU A 71 -10.46 -0.08 -10.75
CA GLU A 71 -11.35 -0.94 -9.96
C GLU A 71 -12.83 -0.71 -10.27
N ARG A 72 -13.70 -1.49 -9.63
CA ARG A 72 -15.14 -1.46 -9.85
C ARG A 72 -15.76 -0.20 -9.24
N GLY A 73 -16.67 0.44 -9.97
CA GLY A 73 -17.36 1.64 -9.48
C GLY A 73 -18.19 1.41 -8.20
N ASN A 74 -18.69 0.19 -7.99
CA ASN A 74 -19.41 -0.17 -6.77
C ASN A 74 -18.50 -0.11 -5.54
N GLU A 75 -17.27 -0.62 -5.62
CA GLU A 75 -16.32 -0.61 -4.50
C GLU A 75 -15.98 0.82 -4.07
N MET A 76 -15.81 1.73 -5.05
CA MET A 76 -15.62 3.16 -4.77
C MET A 76 -16.86 3.83 -4.15
N THR A 77 -18.05 3.41 -4.57
CA THR A 77 -19.31 3.90 -4.03
C THR A 77 -19.50 3.42 -2.59
N ASP A 78 -19.10 2.19 -2.29
CA ASP A 78 -19.19 1.61 -0.95
C ASP A 78 -18.27 2.36 0.02
N VAL A 79 -17.05 2.72 -0.40
CA VAL A 79 -16.16 3.60 0.40
C VAL A 79 -16.83 4.93 0.72
N LEU A 80 -17.45 5.58 -0.27
CA LEU A 80 -18.14 6.88 -0.09
C LEU A 80 -19.37 6.80 0.81
N ARG A 81 -20.02 5.64 0.91
CA ARG A 81 -21.19 5.42 1.76
C ARG A 81 -20.81 4.99 3.17
N GLU A 82 -19.81 4.12 3.31
CA GLU A 82 -19.42 3.58 4.61
C GLU A 82 -18.55 4.54 5.43
N PHE A 83 -17.60 5.24 4.79
CA PHE A 83 -16.60 6.03 5.52
C PHE A 83 -17.20 7.23 6.29
N PRO A 84 -18.27 7.90 5.83
CA PRO A 84 -18.96 8.91 6.62
C PRO A 84 -19.66 8.39 7.87
N GLU A 85 -20.09 7.12 7.86
CA GLU A 85 -20.83 6.48 8.97
C GLU A 85 -19.89 5.83 10.01
N LEU A 86 -18.60 5.70 9.68
CA LEU A 86 -17.61 5.11 10.56
C LEU A 86 -16.86 6.21 11.31
N GLU A 87 -16.97 6.20 12.64
CA GLU A 87 -16.23 7.10 13.51
C GLU A 87 -14.79 6.62 13.70
N ASP A 88 -13.83 7.54 13.58
CA ASP A 88 -12.43 7.29 13.93
C ASP A 88 -12.31 7.20 15.47
N PRO A 89 -11.83 6.07 16.03
CA PRO A 89 -11.68 5.91 17.47
C PRO A 89 -10.79 6.96 18.14
N LYS A 90 -9.87 7.61 17.39
CA LYS A 90 -8.95 8.62 17.93
C LYS A 90 -9.58 10.01 18.02
N THR A 91 -10.44 10.37 17.07
CA THR A 91 -10.97 11.74 16.94
C THR A 91 -12.45 11.84 17.28
N GLY A 92 -13.19 10.73 17.19
CA GLY A 92 -14.65 10.71 17.25
C GLY A 92 -15.33 11.32 16.02
N GLU A 93 -14.55 11.72 15.01
CA GLU A 93 -15.05 12.29 13.76
C GLU A 93 -15.22 11.20 12.69
N PRO A 94 -16.09 11.42 11.69
CA PRO A 94 -16.20 10.52 10.53
C PRO A 94 -14.84 10.23 9.88
N LEU A 95 -14.59 8.97 9.52
CA LEU A 95 -13.37 8.52 8.86
C LEU A 95 -13.12 9.27 7.53
N MET A 96 -14.20 9.72 6.88
CA MET A 96 -14.13 10.55 5.69
C MET A 96 -13.36 11.86 5.92
N ASN A 97 -13.37 12.44 7.13
CA ASN A 97 -12.69 13.71 7.44
C ASN A 97 -11.16 13.60 7.38
N ARG A 98 -10.61 12.38 7.47
CA ARG A 98 -9.16 12.11 7.32
C ARG A 98 -8.81 11.38 6.02
N THR A 99 -9.77 11.18 5.12
CA THR A 99 -9.59 10.35 3.92
C THR A 99 -9.67 11.19 2.65
N VAL A 100 -8.69 11.03 1.75
CA VAL A 100 -8.73 11.54 0.38
C VAL A 100 -8.95 10.38 -0.58
N LEU A 101 -10.02 10.45 -1.37
CA LEU A 101 -10.38 9.43 -2.35
C LEU A 101 -10.06 9.88 -3.78
N ILE A 102 -9.27 9.10 -4.51
CA ILE A 102 -9.01 9.29 -5.94
C ILE A 102 -9.64 8.11 -6.67
N ALA A 103 -10.69 8.37 -7.45
CA ALA A 103 -11.43 7.35 -8.17
C ALA A 103 -11.19 7.43 -9.68
N ASN A 104 -10.60 6.39 -10.25
CA ASN A 104 -10.54 6.16 -11.70
C ASN A 104 -10.94 4.71 -12.00
N THR A 105 -12.23 4.49 -12.19
CA THR A 105 -12.82 3.15 -12.36
C THR A 105 -12.41 2.45 -13.67
N SER A 106 -12.67 1.14 -13.77
CA SER A 106 -12.24 0.32 -14.91
C SER A 106 -12.74 0.80 -16.28
N ASN A 107 -13.92 1.43 -16.36
CA ASN A 107 -14.51 1.96 -17.60
C ASN A 107 -14.12 3.42 -17.90
N MET A 108 -13.33 4.08 -17.04
CA MET A 108 -12.79 5.40 -17.29
C MET A 108 -11.52 5.33 -18.16
N PRO A 109 -11.07 6.46 -18.77
CA PRO A 109 -9.93 6.47 -19.68
C PRO A 109 -8.68 5.83 -19.09
N VAL A 110 -8.03 4.98 -19.89
CA VAL A 110 -6.87 4.18 -19.46
C VAL A 110 -5.68 5.08 -19.08
N ALA A 111 -5.44 6.17 -19.82
CA ALA A 111 -4.41 7.13 -19.49
C ALA A 111 -4.62 7.83 -18.12
N ALA A 112 -5.87 7.93 -17.65
CA ALA A 112 -6.17 8.51 -16.34
C ALA A 112 -5.79 7.56 -15.18
N ARG A 113 -5.62 6.25 -15.43
CA ARG A 113 -5.08 5.29 -14.44
C ARG A 113 -3.64 5.61 -14.06
N ASP A 114 -2.83 6.00 -15.03
CA ASP A 114 -1.47 6.49 -14.79
C ASP A 114 -1.48 7.76 -13.94
N ALA A 115 -2.36 8.72 -14.29
CA ALA A 115 -2.48 9.97 -13.58
C ALA A 115 -3.01 9.82 -12.13
N SER A 116 -3.92 8.87 -11.87
CA SER A 116 -4.56 8.71 -10.55
C SER A 116 -3.55 8.32 -9.47
N VAL A 117 -2.62 7.42 -9.80
CA VAL A 117 -1.58 6.96 -8.87
C VAL A 117 -0.61 8.10 -8.50
N TYR A 118 -0.13 8.85 -9.50
CA TYR A 118 0.75 9.99 -9.27
C TYR A 118 0.06 11.15 -8.53
N THR A 119 -1.24 11.35 -8.77
CA THR A 119 -2.05 12.31 -8.03
C THR A 119 -2.13 11.93 -6.56
N GLY A 120 -2.46 10.67 -6.26
CA GLY A 120 -2.56 10.16 -4.89
C GLY A 120 -1.27 10.32 -4.10
N ILE A 121 -0.14 9.86 -4.64
CA ILE A 121 1.16 9.96 -3.94
C ILE A 121 1.60 11.42 -3.74
N THR A 122 1.27 12.31 -4.67
CA THR A 122 1.61 13.74 -4.53
C THR A 122 0.79 14.41 -3.42
N ILE A 123 -0.46 14.00 -3.23
CA ILE A 123 -1.29 14.43 -2.10
C ILE A 123 -0.76 13.83 -0.79
N ALA A 124 -0.37 12.56 -0.78
CA ALA A 124 0.22 11.93 0.40
C ALA A 124 1.51 12.64 0.84
N GLU A 125 2.42 12.94 -0.10
CA GLU A 125 3.61 13.73 0.19
C GLU A 125 3.30 15.16 0.68
N TYR A 126 2.20 15.77 0.23
CA TYR A 126 1.78 17.09 0.71
C TYR A 126 1.38 17.07 2.19
N TYR A 127 0.60 16.08 2.63
CA TYR A 127 0.25 15.92 4.04
C TYR A 127 1.44 15.46 4.89
N ARG A 128 2.31 14.61 4.34
CA ARG A 128 3.60 14.27 4.94
C ARG A 128 4.41 15.53 5.23
N ASP A 129 4.47 16.47 4.29
CA ASP A 129 5.22 17.72 4.45
C ASP A 129 4.66 18.65 5.55
N MET A 130 3.45 18.40 6.06
CA MET A 130 2.89 19.08 7.24
C MET A 130 3.30 18.40 8.56
N GLY A 131 3.90 17.20 8.50
CA GLY A 131 4.29 16.38 9.64
C GLY A 131 3.27 15.33 10.02
N TYR A 132 2.44 14.88 9.07
CA TYR A 132 1.50 13.78 9.28
C TYR A 132 2.09 12.43 8.86
N ASP A 133 1.66 11.39 9.55
CA ASP A 133 1.77 10.00 9.08
C ASP A 133 0.63 9.70 8.11
N VAL A 134 0.98 9.39 6.86
CA VAL A 134 0.02 9.14 5.78
C VAL A 134 0.09 7.69 5.33
N ALA A 135 -1.08 7.04 5.21
CA ALA A 135 -1.20 5.74 4.57
C ALA A 135 -1.83 5.91 3.18
N LEU A 136 -1.13 5.45 2.14
CA LEU A 136 -1.62 5.43 0.77
C LEU A 136 -1.96 4.01 0.35
N MET A 137 -3.20 3.77 -0.06
CA MET A 137 -3.67 2.52 -0.63
C MET A 137 -3.83 2.68 -2.14
N ALA A 138 -3.15 1.85 -2.92
CA ALA A 138 -3.28 1.81 -4.38
C ALA A 138 -3.97 0.50 -4.80
N ASP A 139 -5.26 0.60 -5.14
CA ASP A 139 -6.08 -0.53 -5.62
C ASP A 139 -6.46 -0.30 -7.07
N SER A 140 -5.82 -0.88 -8.08
CA SER A 140 -4.65 -1.77 -8.00
C SER A 140 -3.49 -1.31 -8.89
N THR A 141 -2.26 -1.66 -8.51
CA THR A 141 -1.04 -1.34 -9.28
C THR A 141 -0.92 -2.20 -10.54
N SER A 142 -1.61 -3.33 -10.61
CA SER A 142 -1.72 -4.12 -11.86
C SER A 142 -2.47 -3.35 -12.95
N ARG A 143 -3.54 -2.62 -12.61
CA ARG A 143 -4.27 -1.79 -13.59
C ARG A 143 -3.47 -0.59 -14.07
N LEU A 144 -2.55 -0.09 -13.25
CA LEU A 144 -1.54 0.89 -13.66
C LEU A 144 -0.59 0.28 -14.70
N ALA A 145 -0.05 -0.91 -14.43
CA ALA A 145 0.86 -1.60 -15.35
C ALA A 145 0.17 -1.94 -16.69
N GLU A 146 -1.08 -2.40 -16.65
CA GLU A 146 -1.89 -2.63 -17.85
C GLU A 146 -2.08 -1.34 -18.67
N ALA A 147 -2.28 -0.21 -18.00
CA ALA A 147 -2.39 1.08 -18.68
C ALA A 147 -1.08 1.46 -19.39
N MET A 148 0.06 1.23 -18.73
CA MET A 148 1.37 1.44 -19.34
C MET A 148 1.57 0.52 -20.56
N ARG A 149 1.16 -0.75 -20.46
CA ARG A 149 1.20 -1.71 -21.57
C ARG A 149 0.36 -1.24 -22.77
N GLU A 150 -0.85 -0.76 -22.53
CA GLU A 150 -1.72 -0.28 -23.61
C GLU A 150 -1.15 0.99 -24.28
N ILE A 151 -0.64 1.93 -23.50
CA ILE A 151 -0.02 3.15 -24.03
C ILE A 151 1.23 2.82 -24.85
N SER A 152 2.10 1.96 -24.31
CA SER A 152 3.32 1.49 -24.97
C SER A 152 3.02 0.81 -26.32
N GLY A 153 2.01 -0.05 -26.36
CA GLY A 153 1.56 -0.70 -27.59
C GLY A 153 1.04 0.28 -28.65
N ARG A 154 0.35 1.35 -28.24
CA ARG A 154 -0.11 2.42 -29.15
C ARG A 154 1.03 3.29 -29.68
N LEU A 155 2.13 3.38 -28.93
CA LEU A 155 3.35 4.08 -29.33
C LEU A 155 4.30 3.22 -30.18
N GLU A 156 3.91 1.96 -30.46
CA GLU A 156 4.72 0.98 -31.19
C GLU A 156 6.11 0.76 -30.55
N GLU A 157 6.19 0.89 -29.22
CA GLU A 157 7.41 0.58 -28.47
C GLU A 157 7.67 -0.94 -28.48
N MET A 158 8.94 -1.33 -28.42
CA MET A 158 9.29 -2.76 -28.32
C MET A 158 8.79 -3.32 -26.97
N PRO A 159 7.95 -4.38 -26.99
CA PRO A 159 7.45 -4.98 -25.77
C PRO A 159 8.55 -5.76 -25.03
N GLY A 160 8.50 -5.72 -23.70
CA GLY A 160 9.24 -6.61 -22.82
C GLY A 160 8.45 -7.88 -22.48
N GLU A 161 8.67 -8.41 -21.28
CA GLU A 161 7.98 -9.61 -20.78
C GLU A 161 6.46 -9.41 -20.73
N GLU A 162 5.72 -10.41 -21.21
CA GLU A 162 4.24 -10.41 -21.31
C GLU A 162 3.61 -9.16 -21.96
N GLY A 163 4.38 -8.49 -22.82
CA GLY A 163 3.93 -7.29 -23.53
C GLY A 163 4.07 -5.99 -22.75
N TYR A 164 4.52 -6.01 -21.48
CA TYR A 164 4.74 -4.79 -20.71
C TYR A 164 5.93 -3.99 -21.25
N PRO A 165 5.95 -2.66 -21.10
CA PRO A 165 7.11 -1.86 -21.51
C PRO A 165 8.35 -2.21 -20.70
N ALA A 166 9.53 -2.08 -21.31
CA ALA A 166 10.81 -2.32 -20.64
C ALA A 166 11.04 -1.43 -19.38
N TYR A 167 10.34 -0.29 -19.29
CA TYR A 167 10.41 0.64 -18.15
C TYR A 167 9.37 0.34 -17.04
N LEU A 168 8.65 -0.78 -17.08
CA LEU A 168 7.69 -1.14 -16.03
C LEU A 168 8.34 -1.13 -14.63
N ALA A 169 9.50 -1.78 -14.50
CA ALA A 169 10.21 -1.92 -13.23
C ALA A 169 10.64 -0.56 -12.66
N SER A 170 11.21 0.32 -13.51
CA SER A 170 11.64 1.64 -13.08
C SER A 170 10.46 2.54 -12.70
N ARG A 171 9.32 2.44 -13.40
CA ARG A 171 8.10 3.20 -13.03
C ARG A 171 7.51 2.77 -11.69
N LEU A 172 7.45 1.47 -11.42
CA LEU A 172 7.02 0.97 -10.12
C LEU A 172 8.00 1.39 -9.02
N ALA A 173 9.30 1.33 -9.28
CA ALA A 173 10.32 1.76 -8.32
C ALA A 173 10.21 3.26 -8.01
N GLU A 174 10.09 4.11 -9.04
CA GLU A 174 9.85 5.55 -8.89
C GLU A 174 8.62 5.87 -8.04
N PHE A 175 7.56 5.06 -8.14
CA PHE A 175 6.35 5.23 -7.34
C PHE A 175 6.57 4.83 -5.87
N TYR A 176 7.06 3.61 -5.61
CA TYR A 176 7.24 3.11 -4.25
C TYR A 176 8.35 3.85 -3.50
N GLU A 177 9.41 4.30 -4.17
CA GLU A 177 10.50 5.09 -3.54
C GLU A 177 10.06 6.48 -3.06
N ARG A 178 8.87 6.95 -3.43
CA ARG A 178 8.31 8.19 -2.87
C ARG A 178 7.74 7.98 -1.47
N SER A 179 7.56 6.73 -1.04
CA SER A 179 7.30 6.39 0.35
C SER A 179 8.55 6.63 1.21
N GLY A 180 8.35 6.67 2.52
CA GLY A 180 9.44 6.82 3.48
C GLY A 180 9.06 7.69 4.66
N ARG A 181 9.77 7.50 5.75
CA ARG A 181 9.81 8.44 6.88
C ARG A 181 10.88 9.48 6.59
N VAL A 182 10.54 10.76 6.70
CA VAL A 182 11.43 11.84 6.27
C VAL A 182 11.45 12.97 7.27
N LYS A 183 12.60 13.66 7.31
CA LYS A 183 12.72 14.96 7.94
C LYS A 183 12.18 16.04 7.02
N LEU A 184 11.30 16.88 7.55
CA LEU A 184 10.64 17.94 6.78
C LEU A 184 11.59 19.09 6.47
N LEU A 185 11.41 19.72 5.31
CA LEU A 185 12.11 20.96 4.97
C LEU A 185 11.63 22.11 5.87
N GLY A 186 12.56 22.96 6.29
CA GLY A 186 12.24 24.21 7.02
C GLY A 186 11.79 24.03 8.47
N SER A 187 11.73 22.81 9.01
CA SER A 187 11.42 22.54 10.42
C SER A 187 12.57 21.79 11.08
N LYS A 188 13.05 22.24 12.24
CA LYS A 188 14.25 21.65 12.85
C LYS A 188 14.04 20.21 13.34
N ASN A 189 12.84 19.84 13.80
CA ASN A 189 12.56 18.54 14.44
C ASN A 189 11.19 17.94 14.07
N LYS A 190 10.64 18.26 12.89
CA LYS A 190 9.39 17.62 12.44
C LYS A 190 9.70 16.53 11.44
N GLU A 191 8.95 15.45 11.56
CA GLU A 191 9.01 14.29 10.70
C GLU A 191 7.61 14.02 10.16
N GLY A 192 7.55 13.38 8.99
CA GLY A 192 6.33 12.84 8.44
C GLY A 192 6.64 11.53 7.74
N SER A 193 5.63 10.71 7.50
CA SER A 193 5.81 9.44 6.81
C SER A 193 4.75 9.23 5.75
N VAL A 194 5.12 8.54 4.67
CA VAL A 194 4.17 8.00 3.69
C VAL A 194 4.40 6.50 3.62
N THR A 195 3.41 5.74 4.06
CA THR A 195 3.38 4.28 3.94
C THR A 195 2.56 3.92 2.70
N VAL A 196 3.11 3.14 1.78
CA VAL A 196 2.41 2.75 0.55
C VAL A 196 2.04 1.28 0.60
N VAL A 197 0.75 0.98 0.40
CA VAL A 197 0.22 -0.37 0.29
C VAL A 197 -0.42 -0.54 -1.09
N GLY A 198 0.20 -1.34 -1.94
CA GLY A 198 -0.30 -1.61 -3.29
C GLY A 198 -0.98 -2.98 -3.41
N ALA A 199 -2.21 -3.02 -3.90
CA ALA A 199 -2.83 -4.28 -4.31
C ALA A 199 -2.31 -4.70 -5.70
N VAL A 200 -1.94 -5.97 -5.82
CA VAL A 200 -1.51 -6.59 -7.07
C VAL A 200 -2.50 -7.69 -7.44
N SER A 201 -2.95 -7.69 -8.69
CA SER A 201 -3.93 -8.62 -9.24
C SER A 201 -3.27 -9.49 -10.31
N PRO A 202 -2.42 -10.45 -9.92
CA PRO A 202 -1.79 -11.36 -10.87
C PRO A 202 -2.84 -12.22 -11.59
N PRO A 203 -2.75 -12.40 -12.92
CA PRO A 203 -3.63 -13.30 -13.66
C PRO A 203 -3.57 -14.72 -13.07
N GLY A 204 -4.74 -15.28 -12.74
CA GLY A 204 -4.82 -16.64 -12.17
C GLY A 204 -4.18 -16.81 -10.79
N GLY A 205 -3.74 -15.74 -10.12
CA GLY A 205 -3.04 -15.84 -8.83
C GLY A 205 -1.55 -16.21 -8.95
N ASP A 206 -0.99 -16.19 -10.17
CA ASP A 206 0.42 -16.53 -10.39
C ASP A 206 1.35 -15.36 -10.04
N PHE A 207 2.15 -15.51 -8.99
CA PHE A 207 3.11 -14.50 -8.57
C PHE A 207 4.35 -14.42 -9.45
N SER A 208 4.50 -15.30 -10.44
CA SER A 208 5.63 -15.28 -11.39
C SER A 208 5.51 -14.19 -12.46
N GLU A 209 4.33 -13.58 -12.60
CA GLU A 209 4.07 -12.54 -13.60
C GLU A 209 4.87 -11.24 -13.36
N PRO A 210 5.16 -10.44 -14.41
CA PRO A 210 6.09 -9.32 -14.32
C PRO A 210 5.73 -8.24 -13.30
N VAL A 211 4.46 -7.91 -13.08
CA VAL A 211 4.04 -6.86 -12.13
C VAL A 211 4.31 -7.30 -10.69
N ALA A 212 3.91 -8.52 -10.31
CA ALA A 212 4.17 -9.12 -9.02
C ALA A 212 5.68 -9.25 -8.77
N GLN A 213 6.44 -9.78 -9.73
CA GLN A 213 7.89 -9.94 -9.59
C GLN A 213 8.62 -8.60 -9.45
N ASN A 214 8.28 -7.60 -10.26
CA ASN A 214 8.89 -6.28 -10.14
C ASN A 214 8.49 -5.60 -8.83
N THR A 215 7.24 -5.74 -8.39
CA THR A 215 6.79 -5.20 -7.10
C THR A 215 7.53 -5.86 -5.94
N LEU A 216 7.68 -7.20 -5.94
CA LEU A 216 8.41 -7.98 -4.93
C LEU A 216 9.86 -7.52 -4.74
N ARG A 217 10.53 -7.09 -5.82
CA ARG A 217 11.91 -6.57 -5.76
C ARG A 217 12.01 -5.21 -5.08
N ILE A 218 10.92 -4.46 -5.00
CA ILE A 218 10.89 -3.08 -4.52
C ILE A 218 10.31 -3.01 -3.10
N VAL A 219 9.24 -3.77 -2.83
CA VAL A 219 8.54 -3.70 -1.55
C VAL A 219 9.25 -4.52 -0.47
N LYS A 220 9.22 -4.01 0.77
CA LYS A 220 9.81 -4.70 1.92
C LYS A 220 8.84 -5.67 2.61
N VAL A 221 7.54 -5.53 2.35
CA VAL A 221 6.50 -6.35 2.96
C VAL A 221 5.61 -6.96 1.88
N PHE A 222 5.30 -8.24 2.05
CA PHE A 222 4.50 -9.01 1.10
C PHE A 222 3.43 -9.79 1.85
N TRP A 223 2.17 -9.44 1.62
CA TRP A 223 1.00 -10.12 2.19
C TRP A 223 0.30 -10.96 1.12
N ALA A 224 0.83 -12.16 0.89
CA ALA A 224 0.34 -13.08 -0.13
C ALA A 224 -1.06 -13.58 0.23
N LEU A 225 -2.09 -13.19 -0.53
CA LEU A 225 -3.42 -13.73 -0.33
C LEU A 225 -3.58 -15.07 -1.03
N ASP A 226 -4.12 -16.05 -0.31
CA ASP A 226 -4.34 -17.41 -0.76
C ASP A 226 -5.81 -17.66 -1.13
N VAL A 227 -6.03 -18.35 -2.26
CA VAL A 227 -7.35 -18.77 -2.71
C VAL A 227 -7.88 -19.91 -1.84
N ASP A 228 -7.03 -20.87 -1.44
CA ASP A 228 -7.45 -22.02 -0.62
C ASP A 228 -7.94 -21.57 0.77
N LEU A 229 -7.31 -20.52 1.33
CA LEU A 229 -7.76 -19.92 2.59
C LEU A 229 -9.10 -19.20 2.41
N ALA A 230 -9.26 -18.44 1.31
CA ALA A 230 -10.49 -17.73 1.01
C ALA A 230 -11.67 -18.69 0.79
N ASP A 231 -11.46 -19.80 0.06
CA ASP A 231 -12.47 -20.83 -0.18
C ASP A 231 -12.94 -21.52 1.11
N ARG A 232 -12.03 -21.64 2.09
CA ARG A 232 -12.32 -22.15 3.44
C ARG A 232 -12.88 -21.09 4.39
N ARG A 233 -13.15 -19.88 3.90
CA ARG A 233 -13.62 -18.71 4.68
C ARG A 233 -12.67 -18.28 5.80
N HIS A 234 -11.37 -18.52 5.64
CA HIS A 234 -10.35 -18.02 6.55
C HIS A 234 -9.95 -16.59 6.15
N PHE A 235 -10.38 -15.59 6.91
CA PHE A 235 -10.10 -14.17 6.66
C PHE A 235 -9.37 -13.48 7.82
N PRO A 236 -8.39 -12.59 7.54
CA PRO A 236 -7.79 -12.31 6.23
C PRO A 236 -7.12 -13.55 5.62
N SER A 237 -7.22 -13.74 4.30
CA SER A 237 -6.72 -14.94 3.62
C SER A 237 -5.22 -14.86 3.34
N ILE A 238 -4.44 -14.35 4.30
CA ILE A 238 -2.99 -14.17 4.17
C ILE A 238 -2.29 -15.52 4.41
N ASN A 239 -1.54 -15.99 3.42
CA ASN A 239 -0.70 -17.17 3.52
C ASN A 239 0.51 -16.87 4.41
N TRP A 240 0.54 -17.43 5.61
CA TRP A 240 1.62 -17.20 6.58
C TRP A 240 2.95 -17.87 6.21
N LEU A 241 2.98 -18.81 5.26
CA LEU A 241 4.22 -19.45 4.79
C LEU A 241 4.88 -18.67 3.65
N LYS A 242 4.07 -18.03 2.79
CA LYS A 242 4.55 -17.26 1.63
C LYS A 242 4.75 -15.78 1.93
N SER A 243 4.05 -15.25 2.93
CA SER A 243 4.14 -13.83 3.32
C SER A 243 5.43 -13.56 4.10
N TYR A 244 5.94 -12.33 4.00
CA TYR A 244 7.13 -11.91 4.74
C TYR A 244 7.08 -10.41 5.06
N SER A 245 7.86 -10.02 6.05
CA SER A 245 8.17 -8.62 6.34
C SER A 245 9.65 -8.49 6.64
N LEU A 246 10.32 -7.60 5.89
CA LEU A 246 11.71 -7.22 6.12
C LEU A 246 11.86 -6.08 7.13
N HIS A 247 10.77 -5.64 7.77
CA HIS A 247 10.79 -4.58 8.79
C HIS A 247 10.85 -5.10 10.22
N LEU A 248 10.84 -6.43 10.40
CA LEU A 248 10.64 -7.07 11.69
C LEU A 248 11.71 -6.65 12.72
N GLU A 249 12.98 -6.61 12.29
CA GLU A 249 14.09 -6.23 13.15
C GLU A 249 14.04 -4.75 13.50
N GLU A 250 13.74 -3.88 12.53
CA GLU A 250 13.71 -2.43 12.73
C GLU A 250 12.57 -1.99 13.67
N VAL A 251 11.41 -2.66 13.61
CA VAL A 251 10.27 -2.35 14.49
C VAL A 251 10.28 -3.12 15.81
N SER A 252 11.16 -4.12 15.97
CA SER A 252 11.23 -4.97 17.17
C SER A 252 11.41 -4.15 18.46
N ASN A 253 12.25 -3.11 18.40
CA ASN A 253 12.50 -2.22 19.53
C ASN A 253 11.23 -1.53 20.02
N TRP A 254 10.34 -1.15 19.11
CA TRP A 254 9.06 -0.55 19.46
C TRP A 254 8.14 -1.58 20.14
N TRP A 255 8.05 -2.80 19.59
CA TRP A 255 7.25 -3.88 20.16
C TRP A 255 7.73 -4.33 21.54
N HIS A 256 9.05 -4.43 21.75
CA HIS A 256 9.62 -4.76 23.06
C HIS A 256 9.24 -3.72 24.13
N LYS A 257 9.23 -2.43 23.74
CA LYS A 257 8.90 -1.34 24.64
C LYS A 257 7.41 -1.26 24.96
N GLU A 258 6.55 -1.41 23.96
CA GLU A 258 5.11 -1.13 24.10
C GLU A 258 4.28 -2.39 24.45
N VAL A 259 4.73 -3.59 24.08
CA VAL A 259 3.99 -4.84 24.33
C VAL A 259 4.70 -5.73 25.34
N GLY A 260 6.00 -5.96 25.17
CA GLY A 260 6.79 -6.78 26.08
C GLY A 260 8.05 -7.37 25.42
N GLU A 261 9.09 -7.58 26.23
CA GLU A 261 10.38 -8.12 25.77
C GLU A 261 10.29 -9.53 25.18
N ASP A 262 9.25 -10.29 25.54
CA ASP A 262 9.02 -11.67 25.07
C ASP A 262 8.29 -11.74 23.73
N TRP A 263 7.81 -10.62 23.18
CA TRP A 263 7.02 -10.57 21.93
C TRP A 263 7.70 -11.30 20.77
N LEU A 264 8.99 -11.00 20.51
CA LEU A 264 9.71 -11.59 19.39
C LEU A 264 9.89 -13.11 19.56
N SER A 265 10.13 -13.55 20.80
CA SER A 265 10.25 -14.96 21.15
C SER A 265 8.94 -15.71 20.92
N LEU A 266 7.82 -15.16 21.39
CA LEU A 266 6.48 -15.73 21.21
C LEU A 266 6.08 -15.81 19.74
N ARG A 267 6.33 -14.75 18.97
CA ARG A 267 6.10 -14.74 17.52
C ARG A 267 6.91 -15.85 16.84
N ASN A 268 8.21 -15.93 17.11
CA ASN A 268 9.08 -16.92 16.48
C ASN A 268 8.69 -18.35 16.84
N LYS A 269 8.29 -18.60 18.09
CA LYS A 269 7.74 -19.90 18.51
C LYS A 269 6.44 -20.27 17.80
N THR A 270 5.63 -19.28 17.44
CA THR A 270 4.35 -19.50 16.74
C THR A 270 4.54 -19.72 15.24
N MET A 271 5.63 -19.22 14.65
CA MET A 271 5.99 -19.40 13.25
C MET A 271 6.82 -20.68 12.98
N ALA A 272 7.39 -21.28 14.03
CA ALA A 272 8.19 -22.50 13.98
C ALA A 272 7.32 -23.76 13.94
#